data_AF-A0A7D5RIJ5-F1
#
_entry.id   AF-A0A7D5RIJ5-F1
#
_cell.length_a   1.000
_cell.length_b   1.000
_cell.length_c   1.000
_cell.angle_alpha   90.00
_cell.angle_beta   90.00
_cell.angle_gamma   90.00
#
_symmetry.space_group_name_H-M   'P 1'
#
loop_
_entity.id
_entity.type
_entity.pdbx_description
1 polymer ?
#
loop_
_entity_poly.entity_id
_entity_poly.type
_entity_poly.pdbx_seq_one_letter_code
_entity_poly.pdbx_strand_id
1 'polypeptide(L)'
;MKQSILLGMVILLYMVFSGGRAKDSVLCTDDGIFCGSMVNSDDDKALAAINNYLSKQEKNQADSVKLHLLKDWLECKSCIQEVRVLCNSCIKTYPAQSELSVRLTGSEPDDVLVLDILMSNPLKAIRFH
;
A
#
# COMPACT_ATOMS: atom_id res chain seq x y z
N MET A 1 -67.45 -10.35 1.93
CA MET A 1 -67.24 -8.92 2.28
C MET A 1 -66.09 -8.81 3.26
N LYS A 2 -65.25 -7.77 3.09
CA LYS A 2 -64.07 -7.30 3.88
C LYS A 2 -62.78 -8.10 3.63
N GLN A 3 -61.80 -7.58 2.85
CA GLN A 3 -60.80 -6.53 3.18
C GLN A 3 -60.11 -6.80 4.52
N SER A 4 -58.79 -6.77 4.74
CA SER A 4 -57.58 -6.48 3.97
C SER A 4 -56.43 -6.70 4.95
N ILE A 5 -55.43 -7.55 4.69
CA ILE A 5 -54.08 -7.43 5.30
C ILE A 5 -53.09 -8.01 4.26
N LEU A 6 -52.72 -7.23 3.24
CA LEU A 6 -51.46 -6.49 3.16
C LEU A 6 -50.21 -7.38 3.37
N LEU A 7 -49.68 -7.86 2.25
CA LEU A 7 -48.29 -7.68 1.82
C LEU A 7 -47.24 -7.84 2.93
N GLY A 8 -46.89 -9.08 3.24
CA GLY A 8 -45.72 -9.36 4.06
C GLY A 8 -45.16 -10.72 3.73
N MET A 9 -44.37 -10.83 2.65
CA MET A 9 -43.35 -11.88 2.41
C MET A 9 -42.86 -11.93 0.95
N VAL A 10 -42.37 -10.83 0.39
CA VAL A 10 -41.62 -10.90 -0.89
C VAL A 10 -40.43 -9.94 -0.89
N ILE A 11 -39.56 -9.98 0.12
CA ILE A 11 -38.21 -9.39 0.01
C ILE A 11 -37.26 -10.25 0.85
N LEU A 12 -36.75 -11.33 0.27
CA LEU A 12 -35.67 -12.12 0.88
C LEU A 12 -34.83 -12.80 -0.20
N LEU A 13 -34.40 -12.02 -1.19
CA LEU A 13 -33.45 -12.46 -2.23
C LEU A 13 -32.61 -11.28 -2.71
N TYR A 14 -31.94 -10.62 -1.77
CA TYR A 14 -30.67 -9.95 -2.06
C TYR A 14 -29.67 -10.47 -1.03
N MET A 15 -29.27 -11.74 -1.21
CA MET A 15 -27.95 -12.16 -0.72
C MET A 15 -26.96 -11.29 -1.48
N VAL A 16 -26.57 -10.21 -0.82
CA VAL A 16 -25.43 -9.38 -1.18
C VAL A 16 -24.30 -10.35 -1.46
N PHE A 17 -23.89 -10.40 -2.73
CA PHE A 17 -22.62 -10.96 -3.13
C PHE A 17 -21.57 -10.12 -2.39
N SER A 18 -21.25 -10.53 -1.17
CA SER A 18 -20.05 -10.11 -0.47
C SER A 18 -18.90 -10.74 -1.25
N GLY A 19 -18.60 -10.16 -2.40
CA GLY A 19 -17.31 -10.28 -3.06
C GLY A 19 -16.29 -9.63 -2.15
N GLY A 20 -16.01 -10.28 -1.02
CA GLY A 20 -14.80 -10.07 -0.28
C GLY A 20 -13.70 -10.43 -1.25
N ARG A 21 -13.13 -9.41 -1.88
CA ARG A 21 -11.87 -9.53 -2.60
C ARG A 21 -10.91 -10.05 -1.54
N ALA A 22 -10.60 -11.34 -1.61
CA ALA A 22 -9.45 -11.86 -0.90
C ALA A 22 -8.30 -10.99 -1.39
N LYS A 23 -7.83 -10.08 -0.53
CA LYS A 23 -6.50 -9.52 -0.70
C LYS A 23 -5.62 -10.76 -0.64
N ASP A 24 -5.19 -11.25 -1.81
CA ASP A 24 -4.15 -12.25 -1.90
C ASP A 24 -3.10 -11.84 -0.88
N SER A 25 -2.87 -12.73 0.09
CA SER A 25 -2.13 -12.43 1.30
C SER A 25 -0.78 -11.86 0.92
N VAL A 26 -0.65 -10.52 0.97
CA VAL A 26 0.64 -9.85 0.86
C VAL A 26 1.46 -10.42 1.99
N LEU A 27 2.42 -11.28 1.66
CA LEU A 27 3.25 -11.91 2.66
C LEU A 27 3.99 -10.77 3.36
N CYS A 28 3.70 -10.57 4.64
CA CYS A 28 4.27 -9.51 5.46
C CYS A 28 5.73 -9.80 5.81
N THR A 29 6.57 -10.06 4.80
CA THR A 29 7.98 -10.41 5.00
C THR A 29 8.73 -9.24 5.60
N ASP A 30 9.79 -9.53 6.32
CA ASP A 30 10.78 -8.54 6.74
C ASP A 30 10.22 -7.43 7.65
N ASP A 31 9.07 -7.64 8.31
CA ASP A 31 8.44 -6.67 9.22
C ASP A 31 9.41 -6.18 10.30
N GLY A 32 10.05 -7.10 11.02
CA GLY A 32 11.02 -6.76 12.06
C GLY A 32 12.27 -6.03 11.54
N ILE A 33 12.72 -6.31 10.32
CA ILE A 33 13.88 -5.64 9.73
C ILE A 33 13.50 -4.21 9.34
N PHE A 34 12.41 -4.05 8.59
CA PHE A 34 11.95 -2.74 8.13
C PHE A 34 11.56 -1.85 9.32
N CYS A 35 10.67 -2.32 10.19
CA CYS A 35 10.22 -1.53 11.33
C CYS A 35 11.32 -1.24 12.34
N GLY A 36 12.22 -2.21 12.58
CA GLY A 36 13.42 -1.96 13.38
C GLY A 36 14.30 -0.86 12.80
N SER A 37 14.38 -0.74 11.47
CA SER A 37 15.16 0.31 10.80
C SER A 37 14.49 1.68 10.94
N MET A 38 13.17 1.76 10.72
CA MET A 38 12.41 3.01 10.89
C MET A 38 12.50 3.56 12.33
N VAL A 39 12.34 2.69 13.34
CA VAL A 39 12.42 3.10 14.76
C VAL A 39 13.82 3.61 15.14
N ASN A 40 14.86 3.05 14.53
CA ASN A 40 16.24 3.47 14.77
C ASN A 40 16.69 4.62 13.85
N SER A 41 15.80 5.19 13.03
CA SER A 41 16.14 6.22 12.03
C SER A 41 17.27 5.79 11.10
N ASP A 42 17.30 4.49 10.75
CA ASP A 42 18.27 3.88 9.84
C ASP A 42 17.67 3.78 8.44
N ASP A 43 17.64 4.92 7.76
CA ASP A 43 17.03 5.06 6.44
C ASP A 43 17.67 4.13 5.41
N ASP A 44 18.99 3.97 5.44
CA ASP A 44 19.73 3.11 4.51
C ASP A 44 19.24 1.65 4.61
N LYS A 45 19.03 1.16 5.83
CA LYS A 45 18.54 -0.20 6.07
C LYS A 45 17.06 -0.35 5.74
N ALA A 46 16.24 0.67 5.99
CA ALA A 46 14.84 0.70 5.58
C ALA A 46 14.70 0.67 4.04
N LEU A 47 15.49 1.51 3.35
CA LEU A 47 15.57 1.54 1.88
C LEU A 47 16.09 0.23 1.32
N ALA A 48 17.07 -0.41 1.96
CA ALA A 48 17.56 -1.73 1.56
C ALA A 48 16.46 -2.80 1.64
N ALA A 49 15.63 -2.79 2.70
CA ALA A 49 14.50 -3.70 2.83
C ALA A 49 13.46 -3.47 1.73
N ILE A 50 13.12 -2.21 1.44
CA ILE A 50 12.19 -1.85 0.35
C ILE A 50 12.76 -2.29 -1.01
N ASN A 51 14.02 -1.98 -1.29
CA ASN A 51 14.65 -2.32 -2.57
C ASN A 51 14.80 -3.84 -2.76
N ASN A 52 15.03 -4.60 -1.69
CA ASN A 52 14.99 -6.06 -1.71
C ASN A 52 13.60 -6.58 -2.12
N TYR A 53 12.52 -5.99 -1.59
CA TYR A 53 11.16 -6.31 -2.01
C TYR A 53 10.90 -5.94 -3.49
N LEU A 54 11.22 -4.71 -3.89
CA LEU A 54 11.02 -4.22 -5.27
C LEU A 54 11.78 -5.06 -6.31
N SER A 55 12.98 -5.54 -5.97
CA SER A 55 13.77 -6.39 -6.87
C SER A 55 13.13 -7.75 -7.20
N LYS A 56 12.19 -8.21 -6.36
CA LYS A 56 11.48 -9.49 -6.50
C LYS A 56 10.15 -9.35 -7.25
N GLN A 57 9.69 -8.13 -7.52
CA GLN A 57 8.46 -7.92 -8.29
C GLN A 57 8.64 -8.36 -9.75
N GLU A 58 7.56 -8.78 -10.40
CA GLU A 58 7.59 -9.22 -11.79
C GLU A 58 7.95 -8.06 -12.73
N LYS A 59 8.99 -8.25 -13.54
CA LYS A 59 9.54 -7.21 -14.43
C LYS A 59 8.53 -6.68 -15.45
N ASN A 60 7.63 -7.54 -15.93
CA ASN A 60 6.68 -7.24 -17.00
C ASN A 60 5.37 -6.59 -16.51
N GLN A 61 5.19 -6.41 -15.20
CA GLN A 61 4.04 -5.69 -14.68
C GLN A 61 4.16 -4.19 -14.94
N ALA A 62 3.01 -3.52 -15.11
CA ALA A 62 2.94 -2.08 -15.22
C ALA A 62 3.45 -1.41 -13.93
N ASP A 63 4.18 -0.31 -14.07
CA ASP A 63 4.81 0.33 -12.90
C ASP A 63 3.78 0.87 -11.89
N SER A 64 2.59 1.25 -12.36
CA SER A 64 1.46 1.59 -11.47
C SER A 64 1.05 0.42 -10.58
N VAL A 65 1.06 -0.81 -11.10
CA VAL A 65 0.72 -2.02 -10.34
C VAL A 65 1.81 -2.31 -9.32
N LYS A 66 3.08 -2.25 -9.75
CA LYS A 66 4.25 -2.41 -8.86
C LYS A 66 4.23 -1.42 -7.69
N LEU A 67 3.84 -0.17 -7.95
CA LEU A 67 3.72 0.87 -6.92
C LEU A 67 2.60 0.58 -5.91
N HIS A 68 1.46 0.06 -6.38
CA HIS A 68 0.37 -0.36 -5.48
C HIS A 68 0.76 -1.58 -4.64
N LEU A 69 1.50 -2.53 -5.22
CA LEU A 69 2.04 -3.66 -4.47
C LEU A 69 3.04 -3.20 -3.39
N LEU A 70 3.88 -2.20 -3.68
CA LEU A 70 4.73 -1.57 -2.67
C LEU A 70 3.91 -0.91 -1.56
N LYS A 71 2.86 -0.15 -1.91
CA LYS A 71 1.94 0.44 -0.93
C LYS A 71 1.37 -0.63 -0.01
N ASP A 72 0.82 -1.71 -0.57
CA ASP A 72 0.20 -2.78 0.23
C ASP A 72 1.25 -3.51 1.11
N TRP A 73 2.49 -3.67 0.63
CA TRP A 73 3.58 -4.26 1.41
C TRP A 73 4.01 -3.36 2.58
N LEU A 74 4.02 -2.04 2.40
CA LEU A 74 4.30 -1.06 3.45
C LEU A 74 3.15 -0.99 4.47
N GLU A 75 1.90 -0.96 4.04
CA GLU A 75 0.73 -0.95 4.95
C GLU A 75 0.58 -2.23 5.76
N CYS A 76 1.19 -3.33 5.30
CA CYS A 76 1.22 -4.55 6.08
C CYS A 76 2.09 -4.42 7.35
N LYS A 77 3.04 -3.47 7.37
CA LYS A 77 4.03 -3.37 8.44
C LYS A 77 3.41 -2.90 9.75
N SER A 78 3.83 -3.52 10.86
CA SER A 78 3.29 -3.23 12.19
C SER A 78 3.54 -1.78 12.66
N CYS A 79 4.63 -1.17 12.18
CA CYS A 79 5.01 0.20 12.46
C CYS A 79 4.39 1.25 11.51
N ILE A 80 3.56 0.84 10.54
CA ILE A 80 2.99 1.75 9.54
C ILE A 80 1.49 1.89 9.79
N GLN A 81 1.04 3.13 9.98
CA GLN A 81 -0.37 3.44 10.15
C GLN A 81 -1.07 3.63 8.81
N GLU A 82 -0.42 4.28 7.86
CA GLU A 82 -1.02 4.64 6.59
C GLU A 82 0.03 4.87 5.51
N VAL A 83 -0.31 4.49 4.27
CA VAL A 83 0.48 4.81 3.08
C VAL A 83 -0.43 5.38 2.01
N ARG A 84 0.00 6.41 1.30
CA ARG A 84 -0.71 6.94 0.13
C ARG A 84 0.24 7.14 -1.03
N VAL A 85 -0.17 6.78 -2.23
CA VAL A 85 0.54 7.19 -3.45
C VAL A 85 0.21 8.66 -3.66
N LEU A 86 1.18 9.55 -3.44
CA LEU A 86 1.03 10.98 -3.70
C LEU A 86 1.03 11.23 -5.20
N CYS A 87 1.91 10.52 -5.92
CA CYS A 87 1.95 10.60 -7.36
C CYS A 87 2.59 9.37 -8.00
N ASN A 88 2.24 9.12 -9.28
CA ASN A 88 2.87 8.12 -10.12
C ASN A 88 3.56 8.81 -11.31
N SER A 89 4.89 8.73 -11.36
CA SER A 89 5.72 9.31 -12.42
C SER A 89 5.52 10.81 -12.60
N CYS A 90 5.28 11.55 -11.51
CA CYS A 90 4.98 12.99 -11.59
C CYS A 90 6.23 13.87 -11.63
N ILE A 91 7.37 13.37 -11.16
CA ILE A 91 8.62 14.11 -11.12
C ILE A 91 9.39 13.83 -12.40
N LYS A 92 9.66 14.90 -13.16
CA LYS A 92 10.29 14.85 -14.49
C LYS A 92 11.82 14.69 -14.40
N THR A 93 12.27 13.51 -13.99
CA THR A 93 13.66 13.06 -14.09
C THR A 93 13.81 11.93 -15.13
N TYR A 94 15.03 11.42 -15.33
CA TYR A 94 15.27 10.26 -16.20
C TYR A 94 16.01 9.14 -15.43
N PRO A 95 15.34 8.04 -15.04
CA PRO A 95 13.89 7.78 -15.12
C PRO A 95 13.03 8.74 -14.29
N ALA A 96 11.73 8.80 -14.56
CA ALA A 96 10.79 9.59 -13.76
C ALA A 96 10.75 9.10 -12.31
N GLN A 97 10.23 9.92 -11.39
CA GLN A 97 10.02 9.51 -10.00
C GLN A 97 8.55 9.61 -9.58
N SER A 98 8.18 8.72 -8.67
CA SER A 98 6.91 8.68 -7.94
C SER A 98 7.15 8.95 -6.47
N GLU A 99 6.10 9.34 -5.75
CA GLU A 99 6.15 9.61 -4.31
C GLU A 99 5.05 8.85 -3.57
N LEU A 100 5.41 8.29 -2.42
CA LEU A 100 4.45 7.75 -1.45
C LEU A 100 4.61 8.50 -0.12
N SER A 101 3.49 8.91 0.48
CA SER A 101 3.48 9.33 1.87
C SER A 101 3.37 8.12 2.78
N VAL A 102 4.15 8.08 3.84
CA VAL A 102 4.22 7.01 4.83
C VAL A 102 4.05 7.62 6.21
N ARG A 103 3.04 7.17 6.96
CA ARG A 103 2.81 7.59 8.34
C ARG A 103 3.05 6.44 9.29
N LEU A 104 3.85 6.68 10.34
CA LEU A 104 4.22 5.65 11.31
C LEU A 104 3.13 5.52 12.38
N THR A 105 3.00 4.32 12.95
CA THR A 105 2.12 4.09 14.09
C THR A 105 2.58 4.91 15.30
N GLY A 106 1.69 5.74 15.83
CA GLY A 106 1.96 6.56 17.01
C GLY A 106 2.61 7.91 16.72
N SER A 107 2.79 8.28 15.44
CA SER A 107 3.19 9.63 15.06
C SER A 107 1.98 10.59 15.04
N GLU A 108 2.24 11.88 15.17
CA GLU A 108 1.19 12.90 15.01
C GLU A 108 0.67 12.90 13.55
N PRO A 109 -0.55 13.40 13.28
CA PRO A 109 -1.12 13.39 11.93
C PRO A 109 -0.27 14.09 10.86
N ASP A 110 0.51 15.10 11.27
CA ASP A 110 1.36 15.89 10.37
C ASP A 110 2.78 15.30 10.22
N ASP A 111 3.15 14.30 11.03
CA ASP A 111 4.43 13.60 10.95
C ASP A 111 4.36 12.53 9.86
N VAL A 112 4.64 12.94 8.62
CA VAL A 112 4.58 12.10 7.42
C VAL A 112 5.95 12.08 6.74
N LEU A 113 6.43 10.89 6.41
CA LEU A 113 7.64 10.69 5.61
C LEU A 113 7.25 10.54 4.14
N VAL A 114 7.97 11.20 3.24
CA VAL A 114 7.78 11.04 1.79
C VAL A 114 8.88 10.14 1.23
N LEU A 115 8.46 9.02 0.66
CA LEU A 115 9.33 8.05 0.01
C LEU A 115 9.40 8.29 -1.49
N ASP A 116 10.60 8.58 -1.99
CA ASP A 116 10.87 8.75 -3.42
C ASP A 116 11.17 7.41 -4.09
N ILE A 117 10.46 7.12 -5.18
CA ILE A 117 10.64 5.91 -6.00
C ILE A 117 11.10 6.28 -7.40
N LEU A 118 12.28 5.80 -7.79
CA LEU A 118 12.74 5.82 -9.17
C LEU A 118 11.95 4.82 -10.00
N MET A 119 11.34 5.30 -11.08
CA MET A 119 10.56 4.51 -12.04
C MET A 119 11.46 3.76 -13.04
N SER A 120 12.50 3.10 -12.52
CA SER A 120 13.38 2.21 -13.28
C SER A 120 12.79 0.79 -13.37
N ASN A 121 13.48 -0.12 -14.07
CA ASN A 121 13.15 -1.54 -14.06
C ASN A 121 14.31 -2.36 -13.47
N PRO A 122 14.20 -2.89 -12.23
CA PRO A 122 13.06 -2.76 -11.30
C PRO A 122 12.93 -1.35 -10.73
N LEU A 123 11.78 -1.06 -10.09
CA LEU A 123 11.60 0.17 -9.31
C LEU A 123 12.65 0.24 -8.20
N LYS A 124 13.03 1.45 -7.78
CA LYS A 124 13.97 1.65 -6.67
C LYS A 124 13.51 2.72 -5.71
N ALA A 125 13.52 2.42 -4.42
CA ALA A 125 13.42 3.42 -3.37
C ALA A 125 14.76 4.17 -3.25
N ILE A 126 14.69 5.50 -3.23
CA ILE A 126 15.88 6.37 -3.26
C ILE A 126 16.14 7.01 -1.90
N ARG A 127 15.12 7.60 -1.28
CA ARG A 127 15.24 8.34 -0.01
C ARG A 127 13.89 8.54 0.66
N PHE A 128 13.92 8.79 1.97
CA PHE A 128 12.86 9.45 2.72
C PHE A 128 13.17 10.96 2.84
N HIS A 129 12.14 11.80 2.97
CA HIS A 129 12.27 13.21 3.29
C HIS A 129 11.00 13.78 3.94
#